data_AF-A0A388PET9-F1
#
_entry.id   AF-A0A388PET9-F1
#
_cell.length_a   1.000
_cell.length_b   1.000
_cell.length_c   1.000
_cell.angle_alpha   90.00
_cell.angle_beta   90.00
_cell.angle_gamma   90.00
#
_symmetry.space_group_name_H-M   'P 1'
#
loop_
_entity.id
_entity.type
_entity.pdbx_description
1 polymer ?
#
loop_
_entity_poly.entity_id
_entity_poly.type
_entity_poly.pdbx_seq_one_letter_code
_entity_poly.pdbx_strand_id
1 'polypeptide(L)'
;MQIHVARPPAQLGVFSQEEVAAGLQDGRFLPSDQGWREGMSAWTPLSQWEEFAGLGIPSAPPESAQASTVQPMPAWERGSSIGSFFGTIKDVALDPVQTFDNLPAQGGFGRPLLYNYLTTFPALLLLAALYALFFAVMGETILEGMRADSDTPQFLQNLSVGGLVGLLFGLVFCLALFAPLALFVSSAFTYFLLLPWSPRGGYAGSFRANAYVNGAFFPLTCIPCLNYVAAPWQMVVNVIALSRVHQIAWWKVLISVVVIPCCLCCGVYAAVLLPLLTKMR
;
A
#
# COMPACT_ATOMS: atom_id res chain seq x y z
N MET A 1 41.49 -28.80 1.23
CA MET A 1 40.05 -29.02 0.94
C MET A 1 39.61 -28.01 -0.11
N GLN A 2 38.62 -28.35 -0.95
CA GLN A 2 38.05 -27.42 -1.94
C GLN A 2 36.84 -26.71 -1.33
N ILE A 3 36.83 -25.38 -1.38
CA ILE A 3 35.75 -24.52 -0.88
C ILE A 3 35.13 -23.81 -2.08
N HIS A 4 33.85 -24.07 -2.31
CA HIS A 4 33.06 -23.31 -3.25
C HIS A 4 32.70 -21.97 -2.59
N VAL A 5 32.98 -20.86 -3.28
CA VAL A 5 32.69 -19.51 -2.77
C VAL A 5 31.71 -18.82 -3.72
N ALA A 6 30.68 -18.20 -3.15
CA ALA A 6 29.65 -17.48 -3.89
C ALA A 6 29.34 -16.14 -3.24
N ARG A 7 29.05 -15.14 -4.08
CA ARG A 7 28.47 -13.86 -3.69
C ARG A 7 27.11 -13.75 -4.38
N PRO A 8 26.00 -14.14 -3.71
CA PRO A 8 24.70 -14.25 -4.35
C PRO A 8 24.33 -13.00 -5.16
N PRO A 9 23.91 -13.14 -6.44
CA PRO A 9 23.58 -14.40 -7.13
C PRO A 9 24.75 -15.07 -7.89
N ALA A 10 25.96 -14.50 -7.87
CA ALA A 10 27.09 -14.99 -8.67
C ALA A 10 27.97 -15.99 -7.90
N GLN A 11 28.36 -17.08 -8.56
CA GLN A 11 29.37 -18.01 -8.04
C GLN A 11 30.77 -17.48 -8.40
N LEU A 12 31.64 -17.32 -7.40
CA LEU A 12 32.98 -16.76 -7.59
C LEU A 12 33.99 -17.82 -8.03
N GLY A 13 33.77 -19.08 -7.63
CA GLY A 13 34.58 -20.21 -8.05
C GLY A 13 34.77 -21.25 -6.95
N VAL A 14 35.77 -22.10 -7.15
CA VAL A 14 36.23 -23.10 -6.20
C VAL A 14 37.68 -22.80 -5.88
N PHE A 15 38.01 -22.70 -4.60
CA PHE A 15 39.30 -22.24 -4.11
C PHE A 15 39.80 -23.18 -3.00
N SER A 16 41.11 -23.20 -2.79
CA SER A 16 41.68 -23.84 -1.60
C SER A 16 41.42 -23.01 -0.35
N GLN A 17 41.52 -23.62 0.82
CA GLN A 17 41.35 -22.92 2.10
C GLN A 17 42.36 -21.77 2.28
N GLU A 18 43.59 -21.97 1.82
CA GLU A 18 44.67 -20.98 1.86
C GLU A 18 44.38 -19.81 0.91
N GLU A 19 43.85 -20.07 -0.28
CA GLU A 19 43.43 -19.02 -1.23
C GLU A 19 42.27 -18.19 -0.69
N VAL A 20 41.33 -18.81 0.02
CA VAL A 20 40.22 -18.12 0.67
C VAL A 20 40.73 -17.24 1.81
N ALA A 21 41.63 -17.77 2.66
CA ALA A 21 42.22 -17.00 3.76
C ALA A 21 43.01 -15.78 3.25
N ALA A 22 43.88 -15.97 2.26
CA ALA A 22 44.63 -14.88 1.63
C ALA A 22 43.68 -13.88 0.96
N GLY A 23 42.65 -14.38 0.25
CA GLY A 23 41.65 -13.53 -0.38
C GLY A 23 40.79 -12.72 0.60
N LEU A 24 40.55 -13.23 1.81
CA LEU A 24 39.87 -12.49 2.88
C LEU A 24 40.76 -11.39 3.47
N GLN A 25 42.07 -11.64 3.61
CA GLN A 25 43.04 -10.63 4.08
C GLN A 25 43.27 -9.52 3.06
N ASP A 26 43.37 -9.88 1.77
CA ASP A 26 43.59 -8.94 0.67
C ASP A 26 42.30 -8.24 0.21
N GLY A 27 41.14 -8.59 0.80
CA GLY A 27 39.84 -8.00 0.49
C GLY A 27 39.20 -8.47 -0.83
N ARG A 28 39.76 -9.50 -1.47
CA ARG A 28 39.19 -10.18 -2.64
C ARG A 28 37.86 -10.87 -2.30
N PHE A 29 37.80 -11.49 -1.12
CA PHE A 29 36.58 -12.09 -0.56
C PHE A 29 36.08 -11.24 0.60
N LEU A 30 34.76 -11.17 0.74
CA LEU A 30 34.10 -10.48 1.84
C LEU A 30 33.76 -11.47 2.96
N PRO A 31 33.69 -11.02 4.22
CA PRO A 31 33.27 -11.86 5.34
C PRO A 31 31.87 -12.46 5.15
N SER A 32 31.02 -11.75 4.40
CA SER A 32 29.65 -12.15 4.05
C SER A 32 29.54 -13.05 2.83
N ASP A 33 30.64 -13.32 2.12
CA ASP A 33 30.62 -14.27 1.01
C ASP A 33 30.30 -15.67 1.54
N GLN A 34 29.54 -16.43 0.76
CA GLN A 34 29.02 -17.75 1.15
C GLN A 34 30.01 -18.84 0.75
N GLY A 35 30.42 -19.65 1.71
CA GLY A 35 31.26 -20.83 1.53
C GLY A 35 30.45 -22.13 1.60
N TRP A 36 30.80 -23.11 0.78
CA TRP A 36 30.33 -24.48 0.89
C TRP A 36 31.46 -25.46 0.57
N ARG A 37 31.53 -26.56 1.33
CA ARG A 37 32.43 -27.69 1.07
C ARG A 37 31.67 -28.99 1.23
N GLU A 38 32.21 -30.05 0.64
CA GLU A 38 31.63 -31.39 0.75
C GLU A 38 31.40 -31.78 2.22
N GLY A 39 30.17 -32.20 2.53
CA GLY A 39 29.73 -32.53 3.89
C GLY A 39 28.89 -31.46 4.60
N MET A 40 28.74 -30.25 4.03
CA MET A 40 27.86 -29.22 4.60
C MET A 40 26.42 -29.32 4.06
N SER A 41 25.43 -29.18 4.93
CA SER A 41 24.00 -29.19 4.57
C SER A 41 23.51 -27.89 3.92
N ALA A 42 24.23 -26.79 4.12
CA ALA A 42 23.89 -25.47 3.59
C ALA A 42 25.15 -24.63 3.35
N TRP A 43 25.01 -23.59 2.51
CA TRP A 43 26.00 -22.53 2.38
C TRP A 43 26.04 -21.71 3.67
N THR A 44 27.23 -21.31 4.10
CA THR A 44 27.41 -20.50 5.31
C THR A 44 28.40 -19.36 5.06
N PRO A 45 28.23 -18.18 5.67
CA PRO A 45 29.17 -17.08 5.52
C PRO A 45 30.59 -17.46 5.93
N LEU A 46 31.60 -17.05 5.17
CA LEU A 46 33.01 -17.32 5.45
C LEU A 46 33.44 -16.80 6.85
N SER A 47 32.83 -15.72 7.35
CA SER A 47 33.10 -15.21 8.70
C SER A 47 32.65 -16.14 9.83
N GLN A 48 31.79 -17.13 9.56
CA GLN A 48 31.30 -18.08 10.57
C GLN A 48 32.19 -19.33 10.67
N TRP A 49 33.18 -19.47 9.80
CA TRP A 49 34.06 -20.64 9.77
C TRP A 49 35.19 -20.44 10.79
N GLU A 50 35.33 -21.37 11.74
CA GLU A 50 36.33 -21.29 12.82
C GLU A 50 37.76 -21.14 12.28
N GLU A 51 38.05 -21.77 11.15
CA GLU A 51 39.35 -21.71 10.46
C GLU A 51 39.73 -20.31 9.95
N PHE A 52 38.77 -19.39 9.83
CA PHE A 52 39.00 -17.99 9.44
C PHE A 52 38.81 -17.00 10.59
N ALA A 53 38.38 -17.46 11.77
CA ALA A 53 38.13 -16.60 12.93
C ALA A 53 39.40 -15.88 13.45
N GLY A 54 40.58 -16.50 13.27
CA GLY A 54 41.87 -15.92 13.67
C GLY A 54 42.42 -14.81 12.75
N LEU A 55 41.75 -14.52 11.63
CA LEU A 55 42.24 -13.57 10.62
C LEU A 55 41.89 -12.10 10.93
N GLY A 56 41.29 -11.81 12.09
CA GLY A 56 40.90 -10.45 12.47
C GLY A 56 39.74 -9.87 11.65
N ILE A 57 38.96 -10.76 11.02
CA ILE A 57 37.86 -10.39 10.13
C ILE A 57 36.63 -10.01 10.97
N PRO A 58 35.93 -8.89 10.67
CA PRO A 58 34.69 -8.55 11.35
C PRO A 58 33.64 -9.65 11.18
N SER A 59 33.01 -10.08 12.27
CA SER A 59 31.92 -11.05 12.23
C SER A 59 30.78 -10.53 11.35
N ALA A 60 30.34 -11.30 10.35
CA ALA A 60 29.17 -10.92 9.57
C ALA A 60 27.92 -10.87 10.48
N PRO A 61 27.00 -9.91 10.28
CA PRO A 61 25.73 -9.90 10.98
C PRO A 61 24.99 -11.23 10.81
N PRO A 62 24.28 -11.72 11.84
CA PRO A 62 23.58 -13.01 11.80
C PRO A 62 22.65 -13.11 10.59
N GLU A 63 22.56 -14.31 10.01
CA GLU A 63 21.85 -14.68 8.79
C GLU A 63 20.36 -14.27 8.75
N SER A 64 19.77 -13.97 9.92
CA SER A 64 18.47 -13.31 10.06
C SER A 64 18.39 -11.93 9.38
N ALA A 65 19.54 -11.29 9.10
CA ALA A 65 19.65 -10.03 8.35
C ALA A 65 19.86 -10.23 6.84
N GLN A 66 20.17 -11.46 6.38
CA GLN A 66 20.48 -11.75 4.97
C GLN A 66 19.37 -12.54 4.25
N ALA A 67 18.35 -13.02 4.97
CA ALA A 67 17.07 -13.46 4.40
C ALA A 67 16.19 -12.26 3.98
N SER A 68 16.76 -11.32 3.24
CA SER A 68 16.04 -10.32 2.46
C SER A 68 17.04 -9.70 1.50
N THR A 69 17.29 -10.35 0.37
CA THR A 69 17.36 -9.53 -0.84
C THR A 69 16.00 -8.82 -0.85
N VAL A 70 15.98 -7.56 -0.39
CA VAL A 70 14.77 -6.74 -0.28
C VAL A 70 14.29 -6.54 -1.72
N GLN A 71 13.53 -7.50 -2.21
CA GLN A 71 12.82 -7.41 -3.46
C GLN A 71 11.97 -6.14 -3.35
N PRO A 72 12.13 -5.11 -4.19
CA PRO A 72 11.56 -3.78 -3.95
C PRO A 72 10.05 -3.71 -4.27
N MET A 73 9.31 -4.77 -3.99
CA MET A 73 7.86 -4.86 -4.12
C MET A 73 7.19 -4.53 -2.78
N PRO A 74 5.86 -4.26 -2.73
CA PRO A 74 5.16 -4.10 -1.46
C PRO A 74 5.45 -5.25 -0.49
N ALA A 75 5.80 -4.97 0.77
CA ALA A 75 6.12 -6.00 1.76
C ALA A 75 5.02 -7.07 1.93
N TRP A 76 3.76 -6.70 1.68
CA TRP A 76 2.61 -7.60 1.68
C TRP A 76 2.66 -8.63 0.56
N GLU A 77 3.39 -8.40 -0.53
CA GLU A 77 3.63 -9.42 -1.55
C GLU A 77 4.63 -10.49 -1.05
N ARG A 78 5.55 -10.11 -0.14
CA ARG A 78 6.54 -11.04 0.44
C ARG A 78 5.97 -11.93 1.55
N GLY A 79 4.94 -11.47 2.26
CA GLY A 79 4.32 -12.23 3.36
C GLY A 79 3.17 -11.48 4.03
N SER A 80 2.30 -12.20 4.74
CA SER A 80 1.11 -11.63 5.41
C SER A 80 1.32 -11.57 6.92
N SER A 81 2.31 -10.78 7.35
CA SER A 81 2.60 -10.52 8.78
C SER A 81 2.28 -9.06 9.15
N ILE A 82 2.23 -8.76 10.45
CA ILE A 82 2.11 -7.38 10.94
C ILE A 82 3.30 -6.52 10.45
N GLY A 83 4.50 -7.10 10.41
CA GLY A 83 5.69 -6.43 9.87
C GLY A 83 5.52 -6.08 8.39
N SER A 84 4.99 -7.00 7.59
CA SER A 84 4.69 -6.77 6.17
C SER A 84 3.56 -5.77 5.94
N PHE A 85 2.59 -5.69 6.86
CA PHE A 85 1.52 -4.72 6.79
C PHE A 85 2.07 -3.28 6.90
N PHE A 86 2.82 -2.99 7.96
CA PHE A 86 3.45 -1.68 8.14
C PHE A 86 4.58 -1.43 7.15
N GLY A 87 5.30 -2.49 6.75
CA GLY A 87 6.27 -2.44 5.66
C GLY A 87 5.64 -1.93 4.38
N THR A 88 4.47 -2.42 4.00
CA THR A 88 3.76 -1.98 2.79
C THR A 88 3.32 -0.53 2.87
N ILE A 89 2.86 -0.06 4.03
CA ILE A 89 2.52 1.35 4.23
C ILE A 89 3.76 2.22 3.98
N LYS A 90 4.92 1.83 4.53
CA LYS A 90 6.18 2.55 4.34
C LYS A 90 6.66 2.50 2.89
N ASP A 91 6.66 1.32 2.28
CA ASP A 91 7.08 1.11 0.89
C ASP A 91 6.25 2.01 -0.05
N VAL A 92 4.91 1.96 0.07
CA VAL A 92 3.99 2.72 -0.78
C VAL A 92 4.05 4.23 -0.50
N ALA A 93 4.15 4.65 0.77
CA ALA A 93 4.11 6.07 1.12
C ALA A 93 5.46 6.79 0.97
N LEU A 94 6.58 6.10 1.15
CA LEU A 94 7.93 6.72 1.20
C LEU A 94 8.79 6.38 -0.02
N ASP A 95 8.56 5.23 -0.67
CA ASP A 95 9.30 4.84 -1.88
C ASP A 95 8.38 4.27 -2.98
N PRO A 96 7.39 5.08 -3.44
CA PRO A 96 6.38 4.61 -4.39
C PRO A 96 6.98 4.21 -5.75
N VAL A 97 8.04 4.88 -6.20
CA VAL A 97 8.64 4.59 -7.52
C VAL A 97 9.23 3.19 -7.53
N GLN A 98 10.10 2.85 -6.57
CA GLN A 98 10.69 1.52 -6.50
C GLN A 98 9.61 0.46 -6.24
N THR A 99 8.67 0.75 -5.33
CA THR A 99 7.57 -0.15 -4.97
C THR A 99 6.75 -0.59 -6.19
N PHE A 100 6.35 0.37 -7.03
CA PHE A 100 5.49 0.08 -8.18
C PHE A 100 6.26 -0.32 -9.45
N ASP A 101 7.56 -0.04 -9.53
CA ASP A 101 8.44 -0.63 -10.56
C ASP A 101 8.58 -2.14 -10.41
N ASN A 102 8.64 -2.61 -9.17
CA ASN A 102 8.86 -4.01 -8.87
C ASN A 102 7.56 -4.73 -8.47
N LEU A 103 6.40 -4.08 -8.64
CA LEU A 103 5.12 -4.75 -8.47
C LEU A 103 5.01 -5.85 -9.54
N PRO A 104 4.81 -7.13 -9.16
CA PRO A 104 4.82 -8.23 -10.12
C PRO A 104 3.84 -7.98 -11.28
N ALA A 105 4.27 -8.08 -12.53
CA ALA A 105 3.39 -7.83 -13.69
C ALA A 105 2.24 -8.85 -13.78
N GLN A 106 2.47 -10.06 -13.29
CA GLN A 106 1.49 -11.15 -13.20
C GLN A 106 1.23 -11.46 -11.72
N GLY A 107 -0.04 -11.60 -11.35
CA GLY A 107 -0.43 -11.87 -9.97
C GLY A 107 -1.94 -11.80 -9.80
N GLY A 108 -2.48 -12.61 -8.88
CA GLY A 108 -3.90 -12.64 -8.60
C GLY A 108 -4.40 -11.41 -7.85
N PHE A 109 -5.71 -11.22 -7.83
CA PHE A 109 -6.37 -10.11 -7.13
C PHE A 109 -6.39 -10.28 -5.60
N GLY A 110 -6.23 -11.51 -5.11
CA GLY A 110 -6.48 -11.87 -3.71
C GLY A 110 -5.59 -11.17 -2.68
N ARG A 111 -4.28 -11.12 -2.89
CA ARG A 111 -3.34 -10.50 -1.94
C ARG A 111 -3.56 -8.99 -1.78
N PRO A 112 -3.58 -8.19 -2.86
CA PRO A 112 -3.89 -6.76 -2.77
C PRO A 112 -5.30 -6.49 -2.24
N LEU A 113 -6.29 -7.29 -2.64
CA LEU A 113 -7.65 -7.15 -2.12
C LEU A 113 -7.70 -7.37 -0.60
N LEU A 114 -7.04 -8.43 -0.12
CA LEU A 114 -6.95 -8.74 1.30
C LEU A 114 -6.24 -7.62 2.06
N TYR A 115 -5.13 -7.10 1.53
CA TYR A 115 -4.43 -5.95 2.13
C TYR A 115 -5.34 -4.73 2.26
N ASN A 116 -6.01 -4.35 1.16
CA ASN A 116 -6.93 -3.21 1.16
C ASN A 116 -8.10 -3.42 2.13
N TYR A 117 -8.64 -4.62 2.21
CA TYR A 117 -9.77 -4.91 3.10
C TYR A 117 -9.34 -4.89 4.58
N LEU A 118 -8.20 -5.51 4.91
CA LEU A 118 -7.64 -5.52 6.27
C LEU A 118 -7.21 -4.14 6.77
N THR A 119 -6.88 -3.21 5.87
CA THR A 119 -6.57 -1.81 6.20
C THR A 119 -7.86 -0.98 6.33
N THR A 120 -8.74 -1.05 5.33
CA THR A 120 -9.92 -0.18 5.21
C THR A 120 -10.98 -0.51 6.26
N PHE A 121 -11.28 -1.79 6.50
CA PHE A 121 -12.38 -2.17 7.39
C PHE A 121 -12.14 -1.76 8.86
N PRO A 122 -10.99 -2.07 9.49
CA PRO A 122 -10.73 -1.62 10.85
C PRO A 122 -10.65 -0.09 10.97
N ALA A 123 -10.10 0.58 9.96
CA ALA A 123 -10.04 2.04 9.93
C ALA A 123 -11.43 2.67 9.87
N LEU A 124 -12.33 2.15 9.03
CA LEU A 124 -13.73 2.57 8.96
C LEU A 124 -14.46 2.37 10.29
N LEU A 125 -14.26 1.23 10.97
CA LEU A 125 -14.85 0.98 12.28
C LEU A 125 -14.32 1.94 13.34
N LEU A 126 -13.01 2.21 13.34
CA LEU A 126 -12.41 3.18 14.25
C LEU A 126 -12.97 4.58 14.00
N LEU A 127 -13.09 4.99 12.74
CA LEU A 127 -13.68 6.27 12.37
C LEU A 127 -15.13 6.37 12.83
N ALA A 128 -15.93 5.32 12.63
CA ALA A 128 -17.31 5.24 13.12
C ALA A 128 -17.39 5.38 14.64
N ALA A 129 -16.48 4.74 15.38
CA ALA A 129 -16.41 4.86 16.84
C ALA A 129 -16.05 6.29 17.29
N LEU A 130 -15.13 6.96 16.59
CA LEU A 130 -14.79 8.37 16.87
C LEU A 130 -15.99 9.30 16.63
N TYR A 131 -16.72 9.12 15.53
CA TYR A 131 -17.96 9.87 15.27
C TYR A 131 -19.08 9.52 16.24
N ALA A 132 -19.19 8.26 16.67
CA ALA A 132 -20.15 7.86 17.68
C ALA A 132 -19.88 8.54 19.03
N LEU A 133 -18.60 8.71 19.41
CA LEU A 133 -18.24 9.48 20.59
C LEU A 133 -18.63 10.96 20.45
N PHE A 134 -18.41 11.55 19.27
CA PHE A 134 -18.87 12.90 18.97
C PHE A 134 -20.40 13.03 19.10
N PHE A 135 -21.16 12.11 18.51
CA PHE A 135 -22.62 12.09 18.63
C PHE A 135 -23.11 11.76 20.05
N ALA A 136 -22.37 11.02 20.85
CA ALA A 136 -22.73 10.81 22.25
C ALA A 136 -22.70 12.12 23.06
N VAL A 137 -21.86 13.09 22.66
CA VAL A 137 -21.73 14.40 23.33
C VAL A 137 -22.64 15.46 22.69
N MET A 138 -22.68 15.51 21.36
CA MET A 138 -23.35 16.58 20.59
C MET A 138 -24.63 16.11 19.88
N GLY A 139 -25.04 14.86 20.08
CA GLY A 139 -26.13 14.25 19.31
C GLY A 139 -27.48 14.87 19.58
N GLU A 140 -27.81 15.19 20.84
CA GLU A 140 -29.11 15.81 21.16
C GLU A 140 -29.21 17.23 20.59
N THR A 141 -28.16 18.04 20.66
CA THR A 141 -28.17 19.39 20.06
C THR A 141 -28.32 19.34 18.54
N ILE A 142 -27.72 18.35 17.88
CA ILE A 142 -27.90 18.10 16.44
C ILE A 142 -29.34 17.64 16.14
N LEU A 143 -29.87 16.71 16.92
CA LEU A 143 -31.22 16.18 16.74
C LEU A 143 -32.30 17.23 17.00
N GLU A 144 -32.14 18.09 18.00
CA GLU A 144 -33.03 19.23 18.24
C GLU A 144 -33.09 20.17 17.03
N GLY A 145 -31.94 20.48 16.42
CA GLY A 145 -31.88 21.25 15.18
C GLY A 145 -32.64 20.58 14.03
N MET A 146 -32.50 19.26 13.86
CA MET A 146 -33.24 18.51 12.83
C MET A 146 -34.74 18.39 13.13
N ARG A 147 -35.15 18.31 14.40
CA ARG A 147 -36.56 18.27 14.81
C ARG A 147 -37.26 19.63 14.62
N ALA A 148 -36.51 20.72 14.75
CA ALA A 148 -37.02 22.08 14.54
C ALA A 148 -37.22 22.41 13.04
N ASP A 149 -36.61 21.65 12.14
CA ASP A 149 -36.73 21.82 10.69
C ASP A 149 -37.96 21.09 10.14
N SER A 150 -38.91 21.85 9.60
CA SER A 150 -40.16 21.34 9.01
C SER A 150 -39.96 20.54 7.72
N ASP A 151 -38.84 20.74 7.03
CA ASP A 151 -38.53 20.03 5.79
C ASP A 151 -37.83 18.69 6.02
N THR A 152 -37.44 18.40 7.26
CA THR A 152 -36.78 17.14 7.61
C THR A 152 -37.77 15.96 7.58
N PRO A 153 -37.46 14.85 6.88
CA PRO A 153 -38.31 13.66 6.86
C PRO A 153 -38.67 13.15 8.26
N GLN A 154 -39.93 12.76 8.44
CA GLN A 154 -40.48 12.37 9.76
C GLN A 154 -39.73 11.22 10.43
N PHE A 155 -39.11 10.31 9.66
CA PHE A 155 -38.30 9.23 10.24
C PHE A 155 -37.00 9.73 10.89
N LEU A 156 -36.45 10.86 10.42
CA LEU A 156 -35.26 11.51 11.00
C LEU A 156 -35.62 12.36 12.21
N GLN A 157 -36.82 12.97 12.23
CA GLN A 157 -37.30 13.75 13.39
C GLN A 157 -37.47 12.88 14.65
N ASN A 158 -37.89 11.63 14.48
CA ASN A 158 -38.11 10.68 15.58
C ASN A 158 -36.85 9.91 15.99
N LEU A 159 -35.69 10.25 15.45
CA LEU A 159 -34.44 9.53 15.72
C LEU A 159 -33.91 9.87 17.12
N SER A 160 -33.45 8.86 17.85
CA SER A 160 -32.68 9.03 19.09
C SER A 160 -31.18 9.11 18.77
N VAL A 161 -30.37 9.59 19.72
CA VAL A 161 -28.89 9.54 19.57
C VAL A 161 -28.41 8.11 19.32
N GLY A 162 -28.97 7.14 20.04
CA GLY A 162 -28.68 5.72 19.82
C GLY A 162 -29.07 5.25 18.41
N GLY A 163 -30.21 5.71 17.90
CA GLY A 163 -30.64 5.45 16.51
C GLY A 163 -29.69 6.07 15.48
N LEU A 164 -29.23 7.29 15.70
CA LEU A 164 -28.25 7.98 14.83
C LEU A 164 -26.91 7.23 14.78
N VAL A 165 -26.41 6.82 15.95
CA VAL A 165 -25.21 5.98 16.04
C VAL A 165 -25.42 4.63 15.37
N GLY A 166 -26.59 4.00 15.56
CA GLY A 166 -26.95 2.76 14.89
C GLY A 166 -26.94 2.88 13.36
N LEU A 167 -27.50 3.97 12.82
CA LEU A 167 -27.47 4.26 11.38
C LEU A 167 -26.05 4.49 10.86
N LEU A 168 -25.21 5.20 11.62
CA LEU A 168 -23.80 5.41 11.28
C LEU A 168 -23.06 4.07 11.15
N PHE A 169 -23.18 3.19 12.15
CA PHE A 169 -22.54 1.87 12.10
C PHE A 169 -23.14 0.98 11.01
N GLY A 170 -24.46 1.05 10.78
CA GLY A 170 -25.11 0.37 9.67
C GLY A 170 -24.58 0.82 8.31
N LEU A 171 -24.42 2.13 8.11
CA LEU A 171 -23.82 2.71 6.89
C LEU A 171 -22.38 2.24 6.72
N VAL A 172 -21.56 2.31 7.77
CA VAL A 172 -20.17 1.87 7.75
C VAL A 172 -20.06 0.38 7.44
N PHE A 173 -20.93 -0.45 8.00
CA PHE A 173 -20.99 -1.88 7.69
C PHE A 173 -21.35 -2.12 6.22
N CYS A 174 -22.34 -1.40 5.67
CA CYS A 174 -22.67 -1.46 4.25
C CYS A 174 -21.48 -1.04 3.38
N LEU A 175 -20.82 0.09 3.70
CA LEU A 175 -19.64 0.54 2.97
C LEU A 175 -18.52 -0.49 3.00
N ALA A 176 -18.27 -1.11 4.15
CA ALA A 176 -17.29 -2.17 4.30
C ALA A 176 -17.64 -3.40 3.44
N LEU A 177 -18.90 -3.84 3.46
CA LEU A 177 -19.38 -4.96 2.66
C LEU A 177 -19.18 -4.74 1.17
N PHE A 178 -19.44 -3.52 0.69
CA PHE A 178 -19.30 -3.15 -0.72
C PHE A 178 -17.90 -2.65 -1.10
N ALA A 179 -16.98 -2.43 -0.15
CA ALA A 179 -15.65 -1.88 -0.42
C ALA A 179 -14.84 -2.70 -1.44
N PRO A 180 -14.81 -4.05 -1.39
CA PRO A 180 -14.18 -4.86 -2.43
C PRO A 180 -14.72 -4.59 -3.84
N LEU A 181 -16.05 -4.49 -3.97
CA LEU A 181 -16.71 -4.22 -5.24
C LEU A 181 -16.42 -2.81 -5.72
N ALA A 182 -16.48 -1.82 -4.82
CA ALA A 182 -16.16 -0.43 -5.13
C ALA A 182 -14.70 -0.27 -5.60
N LEU A 183 -13.75 -0.98 -4.99
CA LEU A 183 -12.36 -1.02 -5.42
C LEU A 183 -12.21 -1.63 -6.82
N PHE A 184 -12.92 -2.73 -7.09
CA PHE A 184 -12.92 -3.38 -8.39
C PHE A 184 -13.45 -2.44 -9.49
N VAL A 185 -14.62 -1.85 -9.27
CA VAL A 185 -15.27 -0.94 -10.22
C VAL A 185 -14.45 0.34 -10.44
N SER A 186 -13.95 0.96 -9.37
CA SER A 186 -13.12 2.17 -9.48
C SER A 186 -11.80 1.91 -10.21
N SER A 187 -11.21 0.73 -10.02
CA SER A 187 -10.02 0.32 -10.77
C SER A 187 -10.31 0.05 -12.24
N ALA A 188 -11.50 -0.46 -12.57
CA ALA A 188 -11.90 -0.68 -13.95
C ALA A 188 -12.09 0.67 -14.65
N PHE A 189 -12.77 1.61 -14.00
CA PHE A 189 -12.91 2.99 -14.48
C PHE A 189 -11.54 3.65 -14.70
N THR A 190 -10.62 3.51 -13.74
CA THR A 190 -9.23 4.00 -13.86
C THR A 190 -8.55 3.41 -15.10
N TYR A 191 -8.63 2.10 -15.28
CA TYR A 191 -8.04 1.42 -16.44
C TYR A 191 -8.65 1.90 -17.76
N PHE A 192 -9.97 2.06 -17.82
CA PHE A 192 -10.65 2.60 -19.01
C PHE A 192 -10.16 4.01 -19.37
N LEU A 193 -9.99 4.89 -18.39
CA LEU A 193 -9.46 6.24 -18.61
C LEU A 193 -7.99 6.24 -19.05
N LEU A 194 -7.26 5.15 -18.83
CA LEU A 194 -5.88 4.99 -19.29
C LEU A 194 -5.79 4.43 -20.72
N LEU A 195 -6.83 3.76 -21.24
CA LEU A 195 -6.82 3.14 -22.57
C LEU A 195 -6.40 4.05 -23.73
N PRO A 196 -6.78 5.35 -23.79
CA PRO A 196 -6.33 6.26 -24.85
C PRO A 196 -4.80 6.41 -24.93
N TRP A 197 -4.09 6.06 -23.86
CA TRP A 197 -2.63 6.19 -23.75
C TRP A 197 -1.89 4.87 -23.98
N SER A 198 -2.59 3.80 -24.41
CA SER A 198 -2.02 2.48 -24.68
C SER A 198 -1.21 1.89 -23.50
N PRO A 199 -1.87 1.62 -22.36
CA PRO A 199 -1.20 1.09 -21.18
C PRO A 199 -0.53 -0.26 -21.47
N ARG A 200 0.72 -0.46 -21.03
CA ARG A 200 1.42 -1.75 -21.17
C ARG A 200 0.89 -2.83 -20.23
N GLY A 201 0.52 -2.45 -19.02
CA GLY A 201 -0.12 -3.34 -18.05
C GLY A 201 -1.63 -3.45 -18.32
N GLY A 202 -2.22 -4.61 -18.01
CA GLY A 202 -3.67 -4.82 -18.08
C GLY A 202 -4.43 -4.28 -16.86
N TYR A 203 -5.74 -4.51 -16.82
CA TYR A 203 -6.62 -4.15 -15.70
C TYR A 203 -6.10 -4.60 -14.32
N ALA A 204 -5.51 -5.80 -14.26
CA ALA A 204 -4.93 -6.32 -13.03
C ALA A 204 -3.84 -5.40 -12.46
N GLY A 205 -3.07 -4.71 -13.31
CA GLY A 205 -2.10 -3.71 -12.88
C GLY A 205 -2.77 -2.53 -12.17
N SER A 206 -3.81 -1.95 -12.76
CA SER A 206 -4.56 -0.83 -12.16
C SER A 206 -5.21 -1.23 -10.83
N PHE A 207 -5.84 -2.42 -10.80
CA PHE A 207 -6.47 -2.93 -9.58
C PHE A 207 -5.46 -3.07 -8.43
N ARG A 208 -4.31 -3.67 -8.70
CA ARG A 208 -3.29 -3.92 -7.67
C ARG A 208 -2.64 -2.61 -7.20
N ALA A 209 -2.35 -1.70 -8.13
CA ALA A 209 -1.86 -0.36 -7.81
C ALA A 209 -2.84 0.36 -6.88
N ASN A 210 -4.11 0.46 -7.29
CA ASN A 210 -5.15 1.11 -6.52
C ASN A 210 -5.36 0.45 -5.14
N ALA A 211 -5.36 -0.89 -5.07
CA ALA A 211 -5.55 -1.61 -3.81
C ALA A 211 -4.43 -1.29 -2.79
N TYR A 212 -3.17 -1.26 -3.22
CA TYR A 212 -2.05 -0.94 -2.34
C TYR A 212 -2.04 0.54 -1.94
N VAL A 213 -2.32 1.45 -2.87
CA VAL A 213 -2.37 2.89 -2.57
C VAL A 213 -3.53 3.21 -1.62
N ASN A 214 -4.74 2.73 -1.89
CA ASN A 214 -5.88 2.95 -1.01
C ASN A 214 -5.63 2.32 0.36
N GLY A 215 -5.22 1.06 0.41
CA GLY A 215 -4.95 0.39 1.68
C GLY A 215 -3.86 1.07 2.52
N ALA A 216 -2.78 1.57 1.89
CA ALA A 216 -1.68 2.20 2.62
C ALA A 216 -2.07 3.55 3.25
N PHE A 217 -2.93 4.32 2.58
CA PHE A 217 -3.29 5.67 2.99
C PHE A 217 -4.59 5.75 3.80
N PHE A 218 -5.51 4.80 3.65
CA PHE A 218 -6.81 4.84 4.31
C PHE A 218 -6.72 4.98 5.84
N PRO A 219 -5.83 4.29 6.57
CA PRO A 219 -5.69 4.46 8.02
C PRO A 219 -5.29 5.87 8.46
N LEU A 220 -4.59 6.63 7.60
CA LEU A 220 -4.15 7.99 7.91
C LEU A 220 -5.33 8.97 7.99
N THR A 221 -6.49 8.62 7.40
CA THR A 221 -7.72 9.40 7.47
C THR A 221 -8.31 9.46 8.88
N CYS A 222 -8.01 8.46 9.72
CA CYS A 222 -8.50 8.39 11.10
C CYS A 222 -7.74 9.34 12.04
N ILE A 223 -6.62 9.91 11.61
CA ILE A 223 -5.82 10.84 12.42
C ILE A 223 -6.27 12.27 12.08
N PRO A 224 -6.82 13.04 13.05
CA PRO A 224 -7.23 14.41 12.82
C PRO A 224 -6.11 15.24 12.19
N CYS A 225 -6.47 16.10 11.23
CA CYS A 225 -5.57 16.98 10.48
C CYS A 225 -4.52 16.31 9.59
N LEU A 226 -4.09 15.07 9.86
CA LEU A 226 -3.11 14.36 9.02
C LEU A 226 -3.65 14.12 7.61
N ASN A 227 -4.97 13.93 7.48
CA ASN A 227 -5.64 13.74 6.20
C ASN A 227 -5.41 14.90 5.22
N TYR A 228 -5.22 16.14 5.70
CA TYR A 228 -4.95 17.29 4.83
C TYR A 228 -3.62 17.18 4.08
N VAL A 229 -2.67 16.41 4.62
CA VAL A 229 -1.38 16.13 3.98
C VAL A 229 -1.42 14.78 3.27
N ALA A 230 -2.02 13.77 3.90
CA ALA A 230 -2.07 12.42 3.39
C ALA A 230 -2.89 12.31 2.10
N ALA A 231 -4.04 12.99 1.97
CA ALA A 231 -4.89 12.87 0.78
C ALA A 231 -4.24 13.45 -0.49
N PRO A 232 -3.63 14.66 -0.49
CA PRO A 232 -2.85 15.12 -1.64
C PRO A 232 -1.68 14.19 -1.98
N TRP A 233 -0.99 13.66 -0.96
CA TRP A 233 0.13 12.74 -1.18
C TRP A 233 -0.33 11.40 -1.76
N GLN A 234 -1.46 10.84 -1.28
CA GLN A 234 -2.09 9.64 -1.83
C GLN A 234 -2.38 9.82 -3.32
N MET A 235 -2.86 10.99 -3.73
CA MET A 235 -3.12 11.29 -5.14
C MET A 235 -1.83 11.22 -5.97
N VAL A 236 -0.74 11.85 -5.48
CA VAL A 236 0.57 11.81 -6.14
C VAL A 236 1.08 10.37 -6.24
N VAL A 237 1.02 9.61 -5.15
CA VAL A 237 1.42 8.20 -5.13
C VAL A 237 0.57 7.36 -6.08
N ASN A 238 -0.73 7.63 -6.20
CA ASN A 238 -1.60 6.92 -7.15
C ASN A 238 -1.20 7.19 -8.61
N VAL A 239 -0.88 8.44 -8.95
CA VAL A 239 -0.38 8.81 -10.27
C VAL A 239 0.97 8.12 -10.55
N ILE A 240 1.88 8.10 -9.57
CA ILE A 240 3.15 7.36 -9.68
C ILE A 240 2.87 5.89 -9.92
N ALA A 241 2.05 5.25 -9.08
CA ALA A 241 1.75 3.82 -9.15
C ALA A 241 1.26 3.41 -10.54
N LEU A 242 0.25 4.10 -11.06
CA LEU A 242 -0.31 3.81 -12.38
C LEU A 242 0.67 4.16 -13.51
N SER A 243 1.47 5.22 -13.36
CA SER A 243 2.52 5.58 -14.32
C SER A 243 3.59 4.49 -14.44
N ARG A 244 4.06 3.94 -13.31
CA ARG A 244 5.07 2.88 -13.29
C ARG A 244 4.50 1.56 -13.80
N VAL A 245 3.35 1.13 -13.28
CA VAL A 245 2.72 -0.15 -13.64
C VAL A 245 2.33 -0.21 -15.12
N HIS A 246 1.81 0.88 -15.69
CA HIS A 246 1.41 0.91 -17.10
C HIS A 246 2.48 1.46 -18.05
N GLN A 247 3.61 1.93 -17.51
CA GLN A 247 4.69 2.62 -18.24
C GLN A 247 4.19 3.79 -19.09
N ILE A 248 3.28 4.57 -18.51
CA ILE A 248 2.70 5.78 -19.10
C ILE A 248 3.37 7.00 -18.46
N ALA A 249 3.64 8.06 -19.24
CA ALA A 249 4.14 9.32 -18.69
C ALA A 249 3.17 9.88 -17.62
N TRP A 250 3.70 10.30 -16.48
CA TRP A 250 2.91 10.70 -15.30
C TRP A 250 1.84 11.76 -15.59
N TRP A 251 2.10 12.71 -16.50
CA TRP A 251 1.16 13.77 -16.84
C TRP A 251 -0.09 13.25 -17.59
N LYS A 252 0.06 12.18 -18.39
CA LYS A 252 -1.08 11.52 -19.05
C LYS A 252 -1.97 10.82 -18.03
N VAL A 253 -1.32 10.15 -17.07
CA VAL A 253 -2.03 9.51 -15.94
C VAL A 253 -2.75 10.57 -15.11
N LEU A 254 -2.09 11.69 -14.79
CA LEU A 254 -2.69 12.82 -14.06
C LEU A 254 -3.95 13.35 -14.77
N ILE A 255 -3.90 13.52 -16.09
CA ILE A 255 -5.07 13.94 -16.87
C ILE A 255 -6.21 12.92 -16.73
N SER A 256 -5.90 11.62 -16.88
CA SER A 256 -6.86 10.53 -16.78
C SER A 256 -7.50 10.44 -15.40
N VAL A 257 -6.73 10.46 -14.32
CA VAL A 257 -7.24 10.12 -12.99
C VAL A 257 -7.63 11.32 -12.14
N VAL A 258 -7.24 12.54 -12.54
CA VAL A 258 -7.55 13.77 -11.80
C VAL A 258 -8.35 14.72 -12.66
N VAL A 259 -7.79 15.19 -13.78
CA VAL A 259 -8.41 16.27 -14.56
C VAL A 259 -9.76 15.86 -15.12
N ILE A 260 -9.85 14.70 -15.77
CA ILE A 260 -11.11 14.21 -16.36
C ILE A 260 -12.20 14.03 -15.28
N PRO A 261 -11.97 13.29 -14.17
CA PRO A 261 -12.94 13.18 -13.09
C PRO A 261 -13.34 14.53 -12.48
N CYS A 262 -12.39 15.45 -12.29
CA CYS A 262 -12.69 16.80 -11.79
C CYS A 262 -13.60 17.57 -12.77
N CYS A 263 -13.30 17.55 -14.07
CA CYS A 263 -14.14 18.20 -15.09
C CYS A 263 -15.54 17.58 -15.16
N LEU A 264 -15.65 16.25 -15.09
CA LEU A 264 -16.95 15.57 -15.05
C LEU A 264 -17.75 15.93 -13.80
N CYS A 265 -17.10 15.96 -12.64
CA CYS A 265 -17.70 16.36 -11.37
C CYS A 265 -18.22 17.81 -11.43
N CYS A 266 -17.38 18.76 -11.82
CA CYS A 266 -17.76 20.17 -11.96
C CYS A 266 -18.86 20.38 -13.01
N GLY A 267 -18.84 19.63 -14.12
CA GLY A 267 -19.87 19.67 -15.16
C GLY A 267 -21.22 19.17 -14.67
N VAL A 268 -21.25 18.06 -13.91
CA VAL A 268 -22.48 17.55 -13.27
C VAL A 268 -23.01 18.54 -12.24
N TYR A 269 -22.14 19.11 -11.39
CA TYR A 269 -22.55 20.14 -10.43
C TYR A 269 -23.17 21.35 -11.12
N ALA A 270 -22.57 21.84 -12.21
CA ALA A 270 -23.12 22.93 -12.99
C ALA A 270 -24.50 22.55 -13.56
N ALA A 271 -24.64 21.36 -14.18
CA ALA A 271 -25.89 20.90 -14.77
C ALA A 271 -27.03 20.72 -13.76
N VAL A 272 -26.73 20.35 -12.50
CA VAL A 272 -27.72 20.19 -11.43
C VAL A 272 -28.05 21.52 -10.75
N LEU A 273 -27.05 22.37 -10.49
CA LEU A 273 -27.22 23.62 -9.77
C LEU A 273 -27.82 24.75 -10.61
N LEU A 274 -27.49 24.83 -11.92
CA LEU A 274 -28.06 25.86 -12.81
C LEU A 274 -29.60 25.85 -12.82
N PRO A 275 -30.28 24.70 -12.99
CA PRO A 275 -31.74 24.61 -12.91
C PRO A 275 -32.32 25.03 -11.55
N LEU A 276 -31.64 24.67 -10.45
CA LEU A 276 -32.07 25.03 -9.10
C LEU A 276 -31.94 26.55 -8.87
N LEU A 277 -30.85 27.17 -9.31
CA LEU A 277 -30.65 28.61 -9.25
C LEU A 277 -31.64 29.39 -10.13
N THR A 278 -32.03 28.83 -11.27
CA THR A 278 -33.09 29.44 -12.11
C THR A 278 -34.49 29.31 -11.53
N LYS A 279 -34.75 28.30 -10.68
CA LYS A 279 -36.04 28.14 -9.98
C LYS A 279 -36.17 29.00 -8.72
N MET A 280 -35.05 29.46 -8.17
CA MET A 280 -35.00 30.34 -7.00
C MET A 280 -35.10 31.83 -7.34
N ARG A 281 -35.09 32.18 -8.64
CA ARG A 281 -35.40 33.53 -9.15
C ARG A 281 -36.85 33.60 -9.59
#